data_AF-A0A8H7KRK1-F1
#
_entry.id   AF-A0A8H7KRK1-F1
#
_cell.length_a   1.000
_cell.length_b   1.000
_cell.length_c   1.000
_cell.angle_alpha   90.00
_cell.angle_beta   90.00
_cell.angle_gamma   90.00
#
_symmetry.space_group_name_H-M   'P 1'
#
loop_
_entity.id
_entity.type
_entity.pdbx_description
1 polymer ?
#
loop_
_entity_poly.entity_id
_entity_poly.type
_entity_poly.pdbx_seq_one_letter_code
_entity_poly.pdbx_strand_id
1 'polypeptide(L)'
;MHIPNELWLNIFENLPLPDLFSAYAVNQRWRSLIAPWRTDRKTSPRLSLFSLALQDIAEMPAATRPRHISLPQRAAYVADVEAAHSTTIPEPYRTVLTEWPSPRPVPGCKWSDMVLHHATGACACRFDASASEVCLCDRLVEVHQLHIRSSLLAKIRGYEPFDYHADDESQWELFANPPRLHTDTQNENTLRFIRAHPARMWTTQGAWAVLGVRCLNLFACNQGANGGRFGMVLDGPARGEVHAWAYGWYQGLEARSYWGWRYVGWSEEDEEESDDEKGSEDEGDSGDGGESEGDQDSDQDG
;
A
#
# COMPACT_ATOMS: atom_id res chain seq x y z
N MET A 1 -35.29 -0.05 35.38
CA MET A 1 -35.05 0.89 34.27
C MET A 1 -34.27 0.13 33.19
N HIS A 2 -34.79 0.01 31.98
CA HIS A 2 -34.10 -0.69 30.89
C HIS A 2 -33.34 0.32 30.04
N ILE A 3 -32.03 0.11 29.86
CA ILE A 3 -31.20 0.89 28.93
C ILE A 3 -31.62 0.51 27.48
N PRO A 4 -31.90 1.49 26.60
CA PRO A 4 -32.16 1.28 25.18
C PRO A 4 -31.03 0.55 24.45
N ASN A 5 -31.35 -0.15 23.36
CA ASN A 5 -30.36 -0.94 22.62
C ASN A 5 -29.29 -0.05 21.97
N GLU A 6 -29.64 1.17 21.57
CA GLU A 6 -28.74 2.15 20.98
C GLU A 6 -27.64 2.56 21.94
N LEU A 7 -27.96 2.70 23.23
CA LEU A 7 -26.98 3.02 24.26
C LEU A 7 -26.08 1.82 24.55
N TRP A 8 -26.63 0.60 24.56
CA TRP A 8 -25.81 -0.61 24.67
C TRP A 8 -24.83 -0.76 23.51
N LEU A 9 -25.29 -0.52 22.28
CA LEU A 9 -24.43 -0.55 21.10
C LEU A 9 -23.31 0.48 21.22
N ASN A 10 -23.62 1.72 21.60
CA ASN A 10 -22.60 2.74 21.82
C ASN A 10 -21.60 2.33 22.92
N ILE A 11 -22.05 1.67 23.98
CA ILE A 11 -21.14 1.10 24.99
C ILE A 11 -20.22 0.04 24.35
N PHE A 12 -20.79 -0.93 23.64
CA PHE A 12 -20.02 -2.02 23.01
C PHE A 12 -19.03 -1.51 21.95
N GLU A 13 -19.38 -0.50 21.16
CA GLU A 13 -18.48 0.11 20.16
C GLU A 13 -17.22 0.75 20.77
N ASN A 14 -17.27 1.07 22.06
CA ASN A 14 -16.17 1.67 22.81
C ASN A 14 -15.45 0.68 23.74
N LEU A 15 -15.91 -0.57 23.84
CA LEU A 15 -15.22 -1.60 24.62
C LEU A 15 -13.98 -2.11 23.86
N PRO A 16 -12.85 -2.31 24.56
CA PRO A 16 -11.74 -3.10 24.05
C PRO A 16 -12.19 -4.50 23.65
N LEU A 17 -11.46 -5.13 22.72
CA LEU A 17 -11.82 -6.45 22.21
C LEU A 17 -11.94 -7.54 23.31
N PRO A 18 -11.07 -7.61 24.33
CA PRO A 18 -11.24 -8.57 25.45
C PRO A 18 -12.55 -8.37 26.22
N ASP A 19 -12.98 -7.13 26.39
CA ASP A 19 -14.22 -6.79 27.08
C ASP A 19 -15.43 -7.09 26.20
N LEU A 20 -15.31 -6.97 24.87
CA LEU A 20 -16.32 -7.42 23.91
C LEU A 20 -16.52 -8.93 23.98
N PHE A 21 -15.46 -9.73 24.08
CA PHE A 21 -15.59 -11.19 24.31
C PHE A 21 -16.28 -11.49 25.63
N SER A 22 -15.92 -10.79 26.70
CA SER A 22 -16.55 -10.94 28.01
C SER A 22 -18.04 -10.56 27.96
N ALA A 23 -18.37 -9.45 27.32
CA ALA A 23 -19.74 -8.98 27.11
C ALA A 23 -20.56 -9.97 26.26
N TYR A 24 -19.97 -10.54 25.22
CA TYR A 24 -20.60 -11.57 24.40
C TYR A 24 -20.93 -12.83 25.21
N ALA A 25 -20.18 -13.16 26.26
CA ALA A 25 -20.48 -14.31 27.11
C ALA A 25 -21.61 -14.08 28.12
N VAL A 26 -22.02 -12.84 28.39
CA VAL A 26 -22.93 -12.52 29.52
C VAL A 26 -24.34 -13.11 29.34
N ASN A 27 -25.03 -12.79 28.25
CA ASN A 27 -26.40 -13.26 28.01
C ASN A 27 -26.77 -13.20 26.52
N GLN A 28 -27.90 -13.81 26.16
CA GLN A 28 -28.38 -13.87 24.77
C GLN A 28 -28.71 -12.49 24.18
N ARG A 29 -29.21 -11.56 25.00
CA ARG A 29 -29.53 -10.20 24.54
C ARG A 29 -28.25 -9.47 24.10
N TRP A 30 -27.20 -9.51 24.91
CA TRP A 30 -25.91 -8.88 24.59
C TRP A 30 -25.28 -9.53 23.36
N ARG A 31 -25.32 -10.86 23.24
CA ARG A 31 -24.90 -11.57 22.02
C ARG A 31 -25.62 -11.07 20.78
N SER A 32 -26.95 -10.88 20.86
CA SER A 32 -27.73 -10.40 19.73
C SER A 32 -27.43 -8.95 19.31
N LEU A 33 -26.93 -8.12 20.24
CA LEU A 33 -26.55 -6.74 19.98
C LEU A 33 -25.12 -6.63 19.44
N ILE A 34 -24.20 -7.44 19.96
CA ILE A 34 -22.80 -7.46 19.52
C ILE A 34 -22.66 -8.21 18.18
N ALA A 35 -23.54 -9.18 17.90
CA ALA A 35 -23.51 -10.01 16.70
C ALA A 35 -23.57 -9.15 15.40
N PRO A 36 -22.46 -9.05 14.66
CA PRO A 36 -22.27 -8.05 13.61
C PRO A 36 -22.94 -8.42 12.27
N TRP A 37 -23.26 -9.70 12.06
CA TRP A 37 -23.89 -10.22 10.84
C TRP A 37 -25.34 -9.77 10.61
N ARG A 38 -25.95 -9.04 11.56
CA ARG A 38 -27.38 -8.68 11.49
C ARG A 38 -27.67 -7.22 11.15
N THR A 39 -26.67 -6.35 11.07
CA THR A 39 -26.92 -4.93 10.83
C THR A 39 -26.07 -4.39 9.70
N ASP A 40 -26.76 -3.94 8.65
CA ASP A 40 -26.33 -3.07 7.54
C ASP A 40 -25.83 -1.68 8.01
N ARG A 41 -25.40 -1.57 9.27
CA ARG A 41 -24.82 -0.37 9.85
C ARG A 41 -23.36 -0.34 9.48
N LYS A 42 -22.86 0.83 9.10
CA LYS A 42 -21.43 1.17 9.05
C LYS A 42 -20.78 0.68 10.35
N THR A 43 -20.22 -0.53 10.33
CA THR A 43 -19.83 -1.25 11.53
C THR A 43 -18.63 -0.54 12.13
N SER A 44 -18.74 -0.18 13.41
CA SER A 44 -17.59 0.33 14.18
C SER A 44 -16.37 -0.58 13.94
N PRO A 45 -15.16 -0.01 13.75
CA PRO A 45 -13.92 -0.76 13.65
C PRO A 45 -13.77 -1.89 14.66
N ARG A 46 -14.19 -1.66 15.92
CA ARG A 46 -14.08 -2.65 17.00
C ARG A 46 -15.05 -3.81 16.84
N LEU A 47 -16.29 -3.55 16.43
CA LEU A 47 -17.27 -4.62 16.16
C LEU A 47 -16.88 -5.42 14.91
N SER A 48 -16.33 -4.76 13.88
CA SER A 48 -15.74 -5.44 12.72
C SER A 48 -14.58 -6.34 13.14
N LEU A 49 -13.66 -5.86 13.99
CA LEU A 49 -12.56 -6.65 14.52
C LEU A 49 -13.06 -7.85 15.35
N PHE A 50 -14.09 -7.66 16.17
CA PHE A 50 -14.73 -8.73 16.92
C PHE A 50 -15.35 -9.80 16.02
N SER A 51 -16.03 -9.38 14.94
CA SER A 51 -16.56 -10.27 13.89
C SER A 51 -15.48 -11.19 13.34
N LEU A 52 -14.37 -10.56 12.93
CA LEU A 52 -13.23 -11.24 12.32
C LEU A 52 -12.55 -12.17 13.31
N ALA A 53 -12.50 -11.79 14.59
CA ALA A 53 -11.90 -12.62 15.63
C ALA A 53 -12.73 -13.89 15.88
N LEU A 54 -14.06 -13.79 15.88
CA LEU A 54 -14.94 -14.95 15.96
C LEU A 54 -14.78 -15.88 14.76
N GLN A 55 -14.64 -15.32 13.54
CA GLN A 55 -14.37 -16.09 12.33
C GLN A 55 -13.01 -16.80 12.40
N ASP A 56 -11.95 -16.09 12.79
CA ASP A 56 -10.59 -16.63 12.91
C ASP A 56 -10.51 -17.81 13.89
N ILE A 57 -11.24 -17.73 15.00
CA ILE A 57 -11.36 -18.81 16.00
C ILE A 57 -12.10 -20.02 15.41
N ALA A 58 -13.17 -19.79 14.64
CA ALA A 58 -13.98 -20.86 14.06
C ALA A 58 -13.26 -21.60 12.91
N GLU A 59 -12.43 -20.90 12.14
CA GLU A 59 -11.86 -21.39 10.89
C GLU A 59 -10.47 -22.02 11.00
N MET A 60 -9.87 -22.16 12.21
CA MET A 60 -8.48 -22.61 12.41
C MET A 60 -8.05 -23.77 11.48
N PRO A 61 -7.26 -23.51 10.41
CA PRO A 61 -6.69 -24.57 9.60
C PRO A 61 -5.43 -25.10 10.29
N ALA A 62 -5.26 -26.42 10.34
CA ALA A 62 -4.20 -27.10 11.09
C ALA A 62 -2.79 -27.05 10.46
N ALA A 63 -2.56 -26.40 9.31
CA ALA A 63 -1.42 -26.80 8.47
C ALA A 63 -0.51 -25.71 7.88
N THR A 64 -0.81 -24.42 8.02
CA THR A 64 0.14 -23.38 7.60
C THR A 64 0.52 -22.54 8.81
N ARG A 65 1.83 -22.37 9.03
CA ARG A 65 2.37 -21.50 10.08
C ARG A 65 2.66 -20.13 9.46
N PRO A 66 1.73 -19.17 9.45
CA PRO A 66 2.12 -17.77 9.38
C PRO A 66 3.20 -17.52 10.44
N ARG A 67 4.17 -16.65 10.16
CA ARG A 67 5.12 -16.22 11.19
C ARG A 67 4.30 -15.65 12.36
N HIS A 68 4.32 -16.35 13.47
CA HIS A 68 3.48 -16.06 14.63
C HIS A 68 4.01 -14.81 15.33
N ILE A 69 3.18 -13.78 15.45
CA ILE A 69 3.53 -12.57 16.22
C ILE A 69 2.60 -12.46 17.41
N SER A 70 3.14 -12.61 18.61
CA SER A 70 2.37 -12.54 19.85
C SER A 70 1.83 -11.13 20.10
N LEU A 71 0.77 -11.03 20.92
CA LEU A 71 0.21 -9.74 21.32
C LEU A 71 1.22 -8.86 22.06
N PRO A 72 2.04 -9.37 23.02
CA PRO A 72 3.08 -8.57 23.66
C PRO A 72 4.13 -8.02 22.69
N GLN A 73 4.54 -8.79 21.67
CA GLN A 73 5.47 -8.31 20.64
C GLN A 73 4.88 -7.16 19.83
N ARG A 74 3.61 -7.28 19.40
CA ARG A 74 2.93 -6.19 18.68
C ARG A 74 2.74 -4.96 19.56
N ALA A 75 2.42 -5.14 20.84
CA ALA A 75 2.30 -4.03 21.79
C ALA A 75 3.66 -3.33 22.02
N ALA A 76 4.75 -4.09 22.11
CA ALA A 76 6.10 -3.55 22.21
C ALA A 76 6.47 -2.75 20.95
N TYR A 77 6.17 -3.26 19.76
CA TYR A 77 6.34 -2.52 18.51
C TYR A 77 5.63 -1.18 18.53
N VAL A 78 4.36 -1.16 18.95
CA VAL A 78 3.58 0.09 19.04
C VAL A 78 4.25 1.06 20.02
N ALA A 79 4.61 0.59 21.21
CA ALA A 79 5.25 1.42 22.22
C ALA A 79 6.58 2.02 21.72
N ASP A 80 7.40 1.23 21.06
CA ASP A 80 8.71 1.66 20.54
C ASP A 80 8.55 2.68 19.41
N VAL A 81 7.64 2.45 18.45
CA VAL A 81 7.36 3.40 17.37
C VAL A 81 6.83 4.72 17.92
N GLU A 82 5.87 4.66 18.83
CA GLU A 82 5.24 5.87 19.40
C GLU A 82 6.23 6.68 20.24
N ALA A 83 7.09 5.99 21.01
CA ALA A 83 8.13 6.62 21.81
C ALA A 83 9.26 7.21 20.95
N ALA A 84 9.85 6.41 20.05
CA ALA A 84 11.01 6.81 19.26
C ALA A 84 10.71 7.96 18.29
N HIS A 85 9.47 8.04 17.78
CA HIS A 85 9.09 9.01 16.76
C HIS A 85 8.13 10.10 17.27
N SER A 86 7.84 10.13 18.57
CA SER A 86 6.93 11.12 19.18
C SER A 86 5.63 11.24 18.38
N THR A 87 5.00 10.10 18.09
CA THR A 87 3.80 10.00 17.27
C THR A 87 2.85 8.96 17.84
N THR A 88 1.65 8.90 17.30
CA THR A 88 0.69 7.85 17.64
C THR A 88 0.34 7.11 16.37
N ILE A 89 0.34 5.79 16.39
CA ILE A 89 -0.11 5.00 15.24
C ILE A 89 -1.62 5.25 15.05
N PRO A 90 -2.11 5.48 13.81
CA PRO A 90 -3.53 5.66 13.55
C PRO A 90 -4.38 4.52 14.14
N GLU A 91 -5.45 4.89 14.85
CA GLU A 91 -6.23 3.98 15.70
C GLU A 91 -6.67 2.68 15.01
N PRO A 92 -7.18 2.67 13.76
CA PRO A 92 -7.50 1.43 13.04
C PRO A 92 -6.40 0.38 13.08
N TYR A 93 -5.16 0.78 12.85
CA TYR A 93 -4.02 -0.13 12.82
C TYR A 93 -3.49 -0.41 14.23
N ARG A 94 -3.45 0.63 15.07
CA ARG A 94 -3.05 0.50 16.48
C ARG A 94 -3.91 -0.54 17.19
N THR A 95 -5.24 -0.48 17.06
CA THR A 95 -6.20 -1.46 17.61
C THR A 95 -5.89 -2.88 17.13
N VAL A 96 -5.60 -3.08 15.84
CA VAL A 96 -5.20 -4.42 15.33
C VAL A 96 -3.93 -4.89 16.02
N LEU A 97 -2.92 -4.04 16.13
CA LEU A 97 -1.65 -4.41 16.75
C LEU A 97 -1.83 -4.73 18.24
N THR A 98 -2.62 -3.97 18.98
CA THR A 98 -2.73 -4.08 20.45
C THR A 98 -3.87 -4.94 20.96
N GLU A 99 -4.86 -5.30 20.12
CA GLU A 99 -6.05 -6.02 20.59
C GLU A 99 -6.35 -7.31 19.84
N TRP A 100 -5.93 -7.46 18.57
CA TRP A 100 -6.23 -8.67 17.80
C TRP A 100 -5.69 -9.92 18.51
N PRO A 101 -6.50 -10.96 18.79
CA PRO A 101 -6.10 -12.04 19.68
C PRO A 101 -5.25 -13.10 18.98
N SER A 102 -5.36 -13.20 17.65
CA SER A 102 -4.64 -14.22 16.88
C SER A 102 -3.18 -13.81 16.66
N PRO A 103 -2.22 -14.76 16.70
CA PRO A 103 -0.86 -14.50 16.25
C PRO A 103 -0.75 -14.39 14.72
N ARG A 104 -1.80 -14.80 14.00
CA ARG A 104 -1.95 -14.64 12.55
C ARG A 104 -2.44 -13.23 12.23
N PRO A 105 -2.16 -12.67 11.04
CA PRO A 105 -2.77 -11.42 10.64
C PRO A 105 -4.29 -11.58 10.53
N VAL A 106 -5.00 -10.45 10.57
CA VAL A 106 -6.45 -10.39 10.30
C VAL A 106 -6.74 -11.04 8.93
N PRO A 107 -7.83 -11.82 8.76
CA PRO A 107 -8.17 -12.43 7.48
C PRO A 107 -8.14 -11.44 6.30
N GLY A 108 -7.47 -11.81 5.21
CA GLY A 108 -7.28 -10.94 4.04
C GLY A 108 -6.18 -9.88 4.18
N CYS A 109 -5.46 -9.84 5.30
CA CYS A 109 -4.34 -8.94 5.54
C CYS A 109 -3.02 -9.70 5.72
N LYS A 110 -1.90 -8.96 5.73
CA LYS A 110 -0.57 -9.45 6.13
C LYS A 110 -0.06 -8.63 7.32
N TRP A 111 0.80 -9.24 8.13
CA TRP A 111 1.61 -8.43 9.06
C TRP A 111 2.53 -7.53 8.24
N SER A 112 2.73 -6.31 8.71
CA SER A 112 3.72 -5.42 8.10
C SER A 112 5.11 -6.02 8.25
N ASP A 113 5.98 -5.75 7.28
CA ASP A 113 7.37 -6.22 7.33
C ASP A 113 8.09 -5.65 8.55
N MET A 114 7.74 -4.42 8.94
CA MET A 114 8.30 -3.75 10.11
C MET A 114 7.91 -4.44 11.43
N VAL A 115 6.65 -4.86 11.57
CA VAL A 115 6.20 -5.59 12.77
C VAL A 115 6.84 -6.97 12.81
N LEU A 116 6.96 -7.65 11.65
CA LEU A 116 7.66 -8.93 11.55
C LEU A 116 9.13 -8.79 11.94
N HIS A 117 9.81 -7.77 11.42
CA HIS A 117 11.20 -7.49 11.73
C HIS A 117 11.39 -7.19 13.21
N HIS A 118 10.61 -6.27 13.77
CA HIS A 118 10.68 -5.93 15.20
C HIS A 118 10.45 -7.15 16.10
N ALA A 119 9.46 -7.99 15.77
CA ALA A 119 9.12 -9.13 16.61
C ALA A 119 10.09 -10.31 16.49
N THR A 120 10.73 -10.51 15.33
CA THR A 120 11.49 -11.74 15.02
C THR A 120 12.96 -11.52 14.65
N GLY A 121 13.37 -10.27 14.42
CA GLY A 121 14.66 -9.90 13.85
C GLY A 121 14.81 -10.20 12.36
N ALA A 122 13.84 -10.89 11.73
CA ALA A 122 13.95 -11.27 10.32
C ALA A 122 13.65 -10.08 9.39
N CYS A 123 14.55 -9.76 8.46
CA CYS A 123 14.28 -8.78 7.41
C CYS A 123 13.45 -9.40 6.26
N ALA A 124 12.45 -8.68 5.77
CA ALA A 124 11.79 -8.98 4.49
C ALA A 124 12.55 -8.38 3.30
N CYS A 125 13.35 -7.34 3.56
CA CYS A 125 14.36 -6.88 2.62
C CYS A 125 15.31 -8.05 2.33
N ARG A 126 15.38 -8.54 1.09
CA ARG A 126 16.43 -9.46 0.67
C ARG A 126 17.74 -8.67 0.59
N PHE A 127 18.31 -8.38 1.76
CA PHE A 127 19.52 -7.59 1.86
C PHE A 127 20.70 -8.39 1.30
N ASP A 128 21.41 -7.80 0.34
CA ASP A 128 22.74 -8.25 -0.06
C ASP A 128 23.79 -7.40 0.66
N ALA A 129 24.49 -8.00 1.62
CA ALA A 129 25.56 -7.34 2.37
C ALA A 129 26.72 -6.85 1.47
N SER A 130 26.87 -7.40 0.27
CA SER A 130 27.92 -6.99 -0.66
C SER A 130 27.68 -5.61 -1.29
N ALA A 131 26.43 -5.13 -1.35
CA ALA A 131 26.06 -3.88 -2.00
C ALA A 131 26.13 -2.63 -1.09
N SER A 132 26.49 -2.77 0.19
CA SER A 132 26.49 -1.66 1.17
C SER A 132 25.15 -0.92 1.33
N GLU A 133 24.03 -1.55 0.94
CA GLU A 133 22.70 -0.95 1.09
C GLU A 133 22.28 -0.92 2.57
N VAL A 134 21.49 0.08 2.97
CA VAL A 134 20.97 0.12 4.36
C VAL A 134 19.66 -0.66 4.40
N CYS A 135 19.56 -1.63 5.31
CA CYS A 135 18.32 -2.32 5.63
C CYS A 135 17.20 -1.31 5.87
N LEU A 136 16.14 -1.38 5.06
CA LEU A 136 15.00 -0.48 5.19
C LEU A 136 14.05 -0.90 6.32
N CYS A 137 14.20 -2.11 6.87
CA CYS A 137 13.37 -2.58 7.98
C CYS A 137 13.65 -1.90 9.32
N ASP A 138 14.78 -1.19 9.44
CA ASP A 138 15.06 -0.31 10.58
C ASP A 138 14.39 1.07 10.44
N ARG A 139 13.90 1.39 9.24
CA ARG A 139 13.27 2.69 8.95
C ARG A 139 11.77 2.58 9.15
N LEU A 140 11.35 2.42 10.40
CA LEU A 140 9.95 2.26 10.79
C LEU A 140 9.09 3.44 10.33
N VAL A 141 9.62 4.66 10.50
CA VAL A 141 8.97 5.90 10.08
C VAL A 141 9.89 6.65 9.14
N GLU A 142 9.37 7.06 7.99
CA GLU A 142 10.09 7.84 6.98
C GLU A 142 9.26 9.03 6.50
N VAL A 143 9.93 10.02 5.92
CA VAL A 143 9.27 11.10 5.17
C VAL A 143 9.26 10.70 3.70
N HIS A 144 8.09 10.31 3.19
CA HIS A 144 7.89 10.11 1.77
C HIS A 144 7.58 11.45 1.10
N GLN A 145 8.09 11.65 -0.11
CA GLN A 145 7.93 12.89 -0.84
C GLN A 145 6.98 12.68 -2.02
N LEU A 146 6.10 13.64 -2.23
CA LEU A 146 5.34 13.81 -3.46
C LEU A 146 5.88 15.04 -4.17
N HIS A 147 6.40 14.83 -5.38
CA HIS A 147 6.91 15.87 -6.26
C HIS A 147 5.85 16.18 -7.32
N ILE A 148 5.57 17.46 -7.53
CA ILE A 148 4.65 17.95 -8.56
C ILE A 148 5.14 19.30 -9.06
N ARG A 149 4.95 19.67 -10.32
CA ARG A 149 5.32 21.04 -10.74
C ARG A 149 4.45 22.06 -10.02
N SER A 150 5.07 23.19 -9.70
CA SER A 150 4.40 24.29 -8.98
C SER A 150 3.23 24.87 -9.77
N SER A 151 3.34 24.92 -11.11
CA SER A 151 2.27 25.33 -12.01
C SER A 151 1.05 24.40 -11.91
N LEU A 152 1.27 23.09 -11.95
CA LEU A 152 0.22 22.09 -11.82
C LEU A 152 -0.43 22.12 -10.43
N LEU A 153 0.36 22.25 -9.36
CA LEU A 153 -0.17 22.43 -8.01
C LEU A 153 -1.09 23.66 -7.92
N ALA A 154 -0.72 24.77 -8.56
CA ALA A 154 -1.54 25.97 -8.59
C ALA A 154 -2.89 25.72 -9.28
N LYS A 155 -2.90 25.03 -10.44
CA LYS A 155 -4.13 24.62 -11.14
C LYS A 155 -5.03 23.75 -10.24
N ILE A 156 -4.47 22.71 -9.62
CA ILE A 156 -5.21 21.77 -8.76
C ILE A 156 -5.85 22.48 -7.56
N ARG A 157 -5.15 23.48 -6.99
CA ARG A 157 -5.64 24.31 -5.87
C ARG A 157 -6.61 25.39 -6.30
N GLY A 158 -6.50 25.88 -7.53
CA GLY A 158 -7.44 26.81 -8.13
C GLY A 158 -8.82 26.21 -8.41
N TYR A 159 -9.00 24.90 -8.17
CA TYR A 159 -10.19 24.14 -8.57
C TYR A 159 -10.49 24.26 -10.06
N GLU A 160 -9.45 24.48 -10.87
CA GLU A 160 -9.58 24.44 -12.32
C GLU A 160 -9.97 23.02 -12.73
N PRO A 161 -10.85 22.86 -13.74
CA PRO A 161 -11.16 21.55 -14.31
C PRO A 161 -9.84 20.87 -14.72
N PHE A 162 -9.61 19.69 -14.17
CA PHE A 162 -8.43 18.90 -14.46
C PHE A 162 -8.89 17.61 -15.12
N ASP A 163 -8.70 17.53 -16.43
CA ASP A 163 -8.99 16.34 -17.22
C ASP A 163 -7.74 15.47 -17.26
N TYR A 164 -7.75 14.38 -16.48
CA TYR A 164 -6.64 13.42 -16.44
C TYR A 164 -6.72 12.38 -17.59
N HIS A 165 -7.67 12.52 -18.52
CA HIS A 165 -7.71 11.79 -19.80
C HIS A 165 -7.24 12.65 -20.98
N ALA A 166 -7.04 13.95 -20.77
CA ALA A 166 -6.49 14.83 -21.80
C ALA A 166 -5.00 14.55 -21.99
N ASP A 167 -4.56 14.46 -23.24
CA ASP A 167 -3.15 14.29 -23.65
C ASP A 167 -2.37 15.61 -23.47
N ASP A 168 -2.21 16.02 -22.21
CA ASP A 168 -1.42 17.18 -21.78
C ASP A 168 -0.17 16.68 -21.03
N GLU A 169 0.96 17.35 -21.21
CA GLU A 169 2.20 17.10 -20.47
C GLU A 169 1.96 17.09 -18.94
N SER A 170 0.96 17.82 -18.47
CA SER A 170 0.60 17.86 -17.05
C SER A 170 -0.04 16.56 -16.50
N GLN A 171 -0.60 15.70 -17.35
CA GLN A 171 -1.06 14.36 -16.99
C GLN A 171 0.13 13.46 -16.64
N TRP A 172 1.14 13.46 -17.51
CA TRP A 172 2.35 12.66 -17.36
C TRP A 172 3.09 13.03 -16.05
N GLU A 173 3.07 14.27 -15.59
CA GLU A 173 3.77 14.62 -14.34
C GLU A 173 3.25 13.93 -13.07
N LEU A 174 1.94 13.66 -12.99
CA LEU A 174 1.33 12.97 -11.84
C LEU A 174 1.09 11.47 -12.10
N PHE A 175 0.94 11.07 -13.36
CA PHE A 175 0.49 9.74 -13.76
C PHE A 175 1.43 9.04 -14.76
N ALA A 176 2.58 9.61 -15.12
CA ALA A 176 3.54 8.96 -16.03
C ALA A 176 4.28 7.79 -15.42
N ASN A 177 4.40 7.73 -14.09
CA ASN A 177 4.76 6.45 -13.49
C ASN A 177 3.49 5.62 -13.54
N PRO A 178 3.45 4.49 -14.27
CA PRO A 178 2.24 3.69 -14.41
C PRO A 178 1.70 3.39 -13.02
N PRO A 179 0.56 3.99 -12.60
CA PRO A 179 -0.04 3.65 -11.33
C PRO A 179 -0.39 2.18 -11.35
N ARG A 180 -0.02 1.51 -10.28
CA ARG A 180 -0.25 0.08 -10.08
C ARG A 180 -1.68 -0.42 -10.41
N LEU A 181 -2.72 0.41 -10.34
CA LEU A 181 -4.09 -0.02 -10.66
C LEU A 181 -4.84 0.87 -11.68
N HIS A 182 -4.25 1.95 -12.21
CA HIS A 182 -4.83 2.84 -13.25
C HIS A 182 -6.35 3.11 -13.18
N THR A 183 -6.91 3.40 -12.00
CA THR A 183 -8.37 3.68 -11.87
C THR A 183 -8.69 5.17 -11.73
N ASP A 184 -9.82 5.62 -12.30
CA ASP A 184 -10.36 6.98 -12.09
C ASP A 184 -10.46 7.30 -10.60
N THR A 185 -10.89 6.32 -9.81
CA THR A 185 -10.98 6.44 -8.35
C THR A 185 -9.62 6.73 -7.72
N GLN A 186 -8.53 6.11 -8.16
CA GLN A 186 -7.19 6.43 -7.66
C GLN A 186 -6.75 7.84 -8.05
N ASN A 187 -7.01 8.27 -9.29
CA ASN A 187 -6.67 9.60 -9.76
C ASN A 187 -7.41 10.69 -8.96
N GLU A 188 -8.71 10.52 -8.74
CA GLU A 188 -9.51 11.39 -7.88
C GLU A 188 -8.98 11.42 -6.45
N ASN A 189 -8.58 10.27 -5.91
CA ASN A 189 -8.00 10.18 -4.58
C ASN A 189 -6.65 10.90 -4.46
N THR A 190 -5.82 10.86 -5.51
CA THR A 190 -4.56 11.62 -5.61
C THR A 190 -4.82 13.12 -5.61
N LEU A 191 -5.76 13.60 -6.43
CA LEU A 191 -6.13 15.02 -6.45
C LEU A 191 -6.70 15.47 -5.09
N ARG A 192 -7.56 14.65 -4.48
CA ARG A 192 -8.08 14.92 -3.12
C ARG A 192 -6.94 14.97 -2.11
N PHE A 193 -6.00 14.03 -2.16
CA PHE A 193 -4.84 14.02 -1.26
C PHE A 193 -4.03 15.32 -1.40
N ILE A 194 -3.71 15.75 -2.62
CA ILE A 194 -3.00 17.01 -2.89
C ILE A 194 -3.77 18.21 -2.33
N ARG A 195 -5.07 18.29 -2.61
CA ARG A 195 -5.96 19.39 -2.18
C ARG A 195 -6.13 19.47 -0.66
N ALA A 196 -6.13 18.33 0.02
CA ALA A 196 -6.31 18.28 1.46
C ALA A 196 -5.15 18.95 2.21
N HIS A 197 -3.93 18.96 1.64
CA HIS A 197 -2.74 19.48 2.31
C HIS A 197 -2.59 21.01 2.18
N PRO A 198 -2.51 21.74 3.32
CA PRO A 198 -2.41 23.20 3.31
C PRO A 198 -1.09 23.69 2.71
N ALA A 199 -1.08 24.90 2.16
CA ALA A 199 0.07 25.49 1.47
C ALA A 199 1.39 25.42 2.27
N ARG A 200 1.32 25.62 3.59
CA ARG A 200 2.49 25.58 4.50
C ARG A 200 3.22 24.23 4.57
N MET A 201 2.59 23.12 4.15
CA MET A 201 3.22 21.80 4.12
C MET A 201 4.04 21.56 2.85
N TRP A 202 3.93 22.46 1.88
CA TRP A 202 4.62 22.35 0.60
C TRP A 202 5.85 23.24 0.61
N THR A 203 6.96 22.68 0.14
CA THR A 203 8.20 23.42 -0.09
C THR A 203 8.44 23.56 -1.59
N THR A 204 9.02 24.68 -2.01
CA THR A 204 9.38 24.90 -3.41
C THR A 204 10.86 24.58 -3.62
N GLN A 205 11.16 23.80 -4.66
CA GLN A 205 12.50 23.43 -5.08
C GLN A 205 12.62 23.66 -6.59
N GLY A 206 13.02 24.87 -6.98
CA GLY A 206 13.02 25.28 -8.38
C GLY A 206 11.61 25.30 -8.96
N ALA A 207 11.38 24.56 -10.05
CA ALA A 207 10.05 24.40 -10.66
C ALA A 207 9.12 23.47 -9.88
N TRP A 208 9.64 22.70 -8.93
CA TRP A 208 8.91 21.66 -8.21
C TRP A 208 8.33 22.17 -6.89
N ALA A 209 7.11 21.73 -6.59
CA ALA A 209 6.55 21.75 -5.26
C ALA A 209 6.67 20.34 -4.67
N VAL A 210 7.16 20.27 -3.45
CA VAL A 210 7.43 19.01 -2.74
C VAL A 210 6.60 18.97 -1.47
N LEU A 211 5.78 17.93 -1.33
CA LEU A 211 5.05 17.61 -0.10
C LEU A 211 5.77 16.48 0.62
N GLY A 212 6.34 16.77 1.78
CA GLY A 212 6.88 15.75 2.68
C GLY A 212 5.80 15.21 3.60
N VAL A 213 5.60 13.89 3.59
CA VAL A 213 4.59 13.21 4.39
C VAL A 213 5.26 12.17 5.26
N ARG A 214 5.12 12.33 6.57
CA ARG A 214 5.66 11.35 7.52
C ARG A 214 4.75 10.13 7.54
N CYS A 215 5.32 8.97 7.28
CA CYS A 215 4.60 7.72 7.13
C CYS A 215 5.22 6.62 7.99
N LEU A 216 4.36 5.78 8.55
CA LEU A 216 4.74 4.48 9.08
C LEU A 216 4.86 3.50 7.92
N ASN A 217 6.05 2.93 7.73
CA ASN A 217 6.27 1.93 6.70
C ASN A 217 5.52 0.64 7.06
N LEU A 218 4.67 0.17 6.15
CA LEU A 218 3.92 -1.08 6.32
C LEU A 218 4.58 -2.22 5.57
N PHE A 219 4.98 -2.00 4.33
CA PHE A 219 5.56 -3.05 3.49
C PHE A 219 6.57 -2.43 2.53
N ALA A 220 7.68 -3.12 2.31
CA ALA A 220 8.71 -2.72 1.35
C ALA A 220 9.01 -3.89 0.40
N CYS A 221 8.65 -3.73 -0.87
CA CYS A 221 9.10 -4.60 -1.94
C CYS A 221 10.41 -4.05 -2.50
N ASN A 222 11.48 -4.85 -2.49
CA ASN A 222 12.78 -4.49 -3.07
C ASN A 222 13.11 -5.35 -4.31
N GLN A 223 12.12 -5.91 -5.01
CA GLN A 223 12.38 -6.72 -6.20
C GLN A 223 12.72 -5.82 -7.41
N GLY A 224 13.99 -5.41 -7.53
CA GLY A 224 14.54 -4.80 -8.74
C GLY A 224 13.72 -3.63 -9.31
N ALA A 225 13.38 -3.73 -10.59
CA ALA A 225 12.55 -2.78 -11.35
C ALA A 225 11.05 -2.85 -11.04
N ASN A 226 10.61 -3.61 -10.01
CA ASN A 226 9.25 -3.58 -9.41
C ASN A 226 9.23 -3.28 -7.88
N GLY A 227 10.26 -2.62 -7.35
CA GLY A 227 10.34 -2.17 -5.97
C GLY A 227 9.42 -0.99 -5.62
N GLY A 228 8.74 -1.09 -4.48
CA GLY A 228 7.82 -0.08 -3.97
C GLY A 228 7.50 -0.24 -2.48
N ARG A 229 6.92 0.79 -1.89
CA ARG A 229 6.65 0.91 -0.46
C ARG A 229 5.20 1.28 -0.21
N PHE A 230 4.63 0.70 0.83
CA PHE A 230 3.33 1.08 1.36
C PHE A 230 3.54 1.83 2.67
N GLY A 231 3.07 3.07 2.72
CA GLY A 231 3.18 3.95 3.87
C GLY A 231 1.81 4.33 4.41
N MET A 232 1.63 4.21 5.73
CA MET A 232 0.49 4.79 6.42
C MET A 232 0.82 6.19 6.88
N VAL A 233 0.04 7.18 6.44
CA VAL A 233 0.26 8.58 6.80
C VAL A 233 0.06 8.79 8.29
N LEU A 234 1.04 9.40 8.95
CA LEU A 234 1.02 9.66 10.38
C LEU A 234 0.49 11.05 10.71
N ASP A 235 0.62 12.04 9.83
CA ASP A 235 0.28 13.42 10.18
C ASP A 235 -0.64 14.08 9.16
N GLY A 236 -1.34 15.10 9.63
CA GLY A 236 -2.11 15.98 8.78
C GLY A 236 -3.44 15.39 8.29
N PRO A 237 -4.01 15.97 7.22
CA PRO A 237 -5.38 15.70 6.77
C PRO A 237 -5.62 14.26 6.26
N ALA A 238 -4.57 13.59 5.80
CA ALA A 238 -4.63 12.22 5.31
C ALA A 238 -4.21 11.17 6.37
N ARG A 239 -4.08 11.57 7.64
CA ARG A 239 -3.67 10.66 8.73
C ARG A 239 -4.50 9.38 8.75
N GLY A 240 -3.82 8.23 8.74
CA GLY A 240 -4.43 6.89 8.74
C GLY A 240 -4.68 6.30 7.36
N GLU A 241 -4.57 7.10 6.29
CA GLU A 241 -4.64 6.60 4.92
C GLU A 241 -3.36 5.83 4.56
N VAL A 242 -3.51 4.81 3.72
CA VAL A 242 -2.41 3.98 3.20
C VAL A 242 -2.19 4.34 1.74
N HIS A 243 -0.95 4.63 1.41
CA HIS A 243 -0.52 5.07 0.10
C HIS A 243 0.68 4.27 -0.38
N ALA A 244 0.88 4.22 -1.68
CA ALA A 244 2.01 3.56 -2.30
C ALA A 244 3.02 4.55 -2.89
N TRP A 245 4.29 4.17 -2.87
CA TRP A 245 5.40 4.84 -3.54
C TRP A 245 6.27 3.82 -4.26
N ALA A 246 6.74 4.11 -5.48
CA ALA A 246 7.68 3.26 -6.22
C ALA A 246 8.70 4.15 -6.93
N TYR A 247 9.98 3.77 -6.95
CA TYR A 247 11.07 4.58 -7.52
C TYR A 247 11.18 6.02 -7.01
N GLY A 248 10.78 6.25 -5.76
CA GLY A 248 10.72 7.60 -5.19
C GLY A 248 9.55 8.44 -5.69
N TRP A 249 8.65 7.87 -6.49
CA TRP A 249 7.43 8.50 -6.98
C TRP A 249 6.21 8.04 -6.22
N TYR A 250 5.24 8.93 -6.10
CA TYR A 250 3.95 8.64 -5.49
C TYR A 250 3.06 7.85 -6.45
N GLN A 251 2.47 6.75 -5.97
CA GLN A 251 1.71 5.78 -6.77
C GLN A 251 0.20 5.82 -6.49
N GLY A 252 -0.24 6.63 -5.52
CA GLY A 252 -1.65 6.83 -5.23
C GLY A 252 -2.10 6.29 -3.87
N LEU A 253 -3.41 6.43 -3.63
CA LEU A 253 -4.10 5.90 -2.45
C LEU A 253 -4.39 4.41 -2.63
N GLU A 254 -4.06 3.62 -1.62
CA GLU A 254 -4.35 2.19 -1.55
C GLU A 254 -5.55 1.89 -0.66
N ALA A 255 -5.68 2.63 0.46
CA ALA A 255 -6.82 2.51 1.33
C ALA A 255 -7.04 3.73 2.21
N ARG A 256 -8.31 4.05 2.50
CA ARG A 256 -8.69 5.14 3.43
C ARG A 256 -8.37 4.83 4.90
N SER A 257 -8.16 3.56 5.23
CA SER A 257 -7.74 3.10 6.55
C SER A 257 -7.15 1.70 6.43
N TYR A 258 -6.46 1.24 7.48
CA TYR A 258 -5.96 -0.13 7.54
C TYR A 258 -7.03 -1.20 7.27
N TRP A 259 -8.29 -0.97 7.69
CA TRP A 259 -9.38 -1.94 7.47
C TRP A 259 -9.75 -2.14 6.00
N GLY A 260 -9.63 -1.09 5.21
CA GLY A 260 -9.86 -1.13 3.77
C GLY A 260 -8.66 -1.65 2.99
N TRP A 261 -7.49 -1.79 3.63
CA TRP A 261 -6.28 -2.18 2.94
C TRP A 261 -6.27 -3.68 2.67
N ARG A 262 -5.99 -4.05 1.43
CA ARG A 262 -5.78 -5.41 0.96
C ARG A 262 -4.45 -5.43 0.25
N TYR A 263 -3.46 -6.11 0.83
CA TYR A 263 -2.18 -6.28 0.16
C TYR A 263 -2.38 -7.21 -1.03
N VAL A 264 -2.55 -6.62 -2.20
CA VAL A 264 -2.21 -7.26 -3.48
C VAL A 264 -0.70 -7.02 -3.65
N GLY A 265 0.09 -7.94 -4.20
CA GLY A 265 1.52 -7.69 -4.43
C GLY A 265 1.77 -6.60 -5.47
N TRP A 266 3.03 -6.22 -5.68
CA TRP A 266 3.45 -5.70 -6.99
C TRP A 266 3.46 -6.92 -7.92
N SER A 267 2.57 -6.97 -8.92
CA SER A 267 2.54 -8.07 -9.90
C SER A 267 3.85 -8.05 -10.69
N GLU A 268 4.45 -9.22 -10.92
CA GLU A 268 5.58 -9.36 -11.85
C GLU A 268 5.10 -9.28 -13.33
N GLU A 269 3.78 -9.27 -13.56
CA GLU A 269 3.14 -9.29 -14.89
C GLU A 269 3.02 -7.92 -15.56
N ASP A 270 3.43 -6.83 -14.89
CA ASP A 270 3.34 -5.46 -15.45
C ASP A 270 4.48 -5.15 -16.47
N GLU A 271 5.36 -6.12 -16.77
CA GLU A 271 6.50 -5.98 -17.70
C GLU A 271 6.24 -6.53 -19.12
N GLU A 272 5.14 -7.22 -19.42
CA GLU A 272 4.95 -7.88 -20.74
C GLU A 272 4.32 -7.00 -21.84
N GLU A 273 4.25 -5.67 -21.70
CA GLU A 273 3.66 -4.80 -22.74
C GLU A 273 4.58 -3.70 -23.29
N SER A 274 5.89 -3.76 -23.04
CA SER A 274 6.84 -2.86 -23.70
C SER A 274 8.09 -3.58 -24.16
N ASP A 275 7.99 -4.32 -25.26
CA ASP A 275 9.04 -4.40 -26.29
C ASP A 275 8.55 -5.28 -27.44
N ASP A 276 7.99 -4.64 -28.48
CA ASP A 276 8.09 -5.07 -29.88
C ASP A 276 7.57 -3.99 -30.86
N GLU A 277 8.04 -2.75 -30.70
CA GLU A 277 8.11 -1.79 -31.82
C GLU A 277 9.58 -1.44 -32.10
N LYS A 278 10.35 -2.45 -32.51
CA LYS A 278 11.59 -2.25 -33.28
C LYS A 278 11.64 -3.22 -34.47
N GLY A 279 10.68 -3.07 -35.38
CA GLY A 279 10.87 -3.45 -36.77
C GLY A 279 11.62 -2.34 -37.51
N SER A 280 12.94 -2.30 -37.32
CA SER A 280 13.86 -1.50 -38.13
C SER A 280 13.79 -1.95 -39.60
N GLU A 281 13.66 -0.96 -40.49
CA GLU A 281 14.49 -0.71 -41.69
C GLU A 281 14.95 -1.96 -42.48
N ASP A 282 14.89 -2.10 -43.80
CA ASP A 282 14.78 -1.25 -44.98
C ASP A 282 15.37 -2.16 -46.11
N GLU A 283 15.28 -1.73 -47.36
CA GLU A 283 15.97 -2.26 -48.55
C GLU A 283 15.38 -3.47 -49.31
N GLY A 284 14.99 -3.17 -50.56
CA GLY A 284 14.67 -4.12 -51.61
C GLY A 284 14.34 -3.43 -52.94
N ASP A 285 15.15 -2.45 -53.33
CA ASP A 285 15.12 -1.73 -54.60
C ASP A 285 15.86 -2.51 -55.71
N SER A 286 15.31 -2.46 -56.94
CA SER A 286 15.94 -2.70 -58.26
C SER A 286 16.57 -4.09 -58.54
N GLY A 287 16.25 -4.77 -59.64
CA GLY A 287 16.60 -4.42 -61.03
C GLY A 287 17.50 -5.56 -61.56
N ASP A 288 17.00 -6.38 -62.49
CA ASP A 288 17.37 -6.37 -63.92
C ASP A 288 18.75 -6.96 -64.24
N GLY A 289 18.77 -7.85 -65.24
CA GLY A 289 19.91 -8.09 -66.10
C GLY A 289 20.85 -9.24 -65.74
N GLY A 290 21.07 -10.14 -66.72
CA GLY A 290 22.44 -10.56 -67.02
C GLY A 290 22.67 -12.06 -67.08
N GLU A 291 22.58 -12.59 -68.29
CA GLU A 291 23.08 -13.88 -68.72
C GLU A 291 24.59 -14.06 -68.43
N SER A 292 25.00 -15.33 -68.47
CA SER A 292 26.11 -15.84 -69.30
C SER A 292 27.25 -16.53 -68.53
N GLU A 293 27.54 -17.75 -69.02
CA GLU A 293 28.84 -18.41 -69.16
C GLU A 293 29.62 -18.68 -67.85
N GLY A 294 30.07 -19.89 -67.55
CA GLY A 294 30.64 -20.91 -68.43
C GLY A 294 31.93 -21.39 -67.75
N ASP A 295 32.22 -22.68 -67.87
CA ASP A 295 33.54 -23.29 -67.67
C ASP A 295 34.16 -23.19 -66.25
N GLN A 296 35.02 -24.08 -65.75
CA GLN A 296 35.61 -25.33 -66.19
C GLN A 296 36.26 -25.95 -64.93
N ASP A 297 36.39 -27.28 -64.96
CA ASP A 297 37.52 -28.08 -64.48
C ASP A 297 38.50 -27.50 -63.45
N SER A 298 38.77 -28.24 -62.38
CA SER A 298 39.88 -29.21 -62.40
C SER A 298 40.22 -29.75 -61.00
N ASP A 299 40.55 -31.04 -61.03
CA ASP A 299 41.19 -31.85 -60.00
C ASP A 299 42.51 -31.25 -59.49
N GLN A 300 42.88 -31.61 -58.24
CA GLN A 300 44.18 -32.20 -57.84
C GLN A 300 44.25 -32.22 -56.31
N ASP A 301 44.18 -33.40 -55.69
CA ASP A 301 45.29 -34.32 -55.40
C ASP A 301 46.20 -33.85 -54.25
N GLY A 302 46.29 -34.72 -53.24
CA GLY A 302 47.16 -34.61 -52.06
C GLY A 302 46.68 -35.47 -50.91
#